data_AF-A0A8K1FFY9-F1
#
_entry.id   AF-A0A8K1FFY9-F1
#
_cell.length_a   1.000
_cell.length_b   1.000
_cell.length_c   1.000
_cell.angle_alpha   90.00
_cell.angle_beta   90.00
_cell.angle_gamma   90.00
#
_symmetry.space_group_name_H-M   'P 1'
#
loop_
_entity.id
_entity.type
_entity.pdbx_description
1 polymer ?
#
loop_
_entity_poly.entity_id
_entity_poly.type
_entity_poly.pdbx_seq_one_letter_code
_entity_poly.pdbx_strand_id
1 'polypeptide(L)'
;MRGRMRTLALLLLVTALVAVTHTRGQEADAPVDVASEQTDPSAVSRRDVLFQYIPVGEELGFNVSAYLPASLTHDTSWQELWVALEEAVIGTYEFVRLWTIFLVLVSGPVLQLLSVLIEALLPHALTAMQVTAEYVYEMDPLHQAILAAVTVLVVVCYRKGYVGKARRRFVVVRRNLRLRYRQFVLSLDEKARMVAVVVPHVVFVALVYVVVFWSPSVVLELWSNEAITLLLSLGIPLIRTIAAIHRKRVQQVRAAEGTPDSSTTPASTPAQTPAPTPSKIPTRPSEIRSANARAKALAAAVALTYNEWRAYEACLKYWVLWSITVCTISVVSMFIPAFIARYLTIPTYWTNILLAWMHSPVARGDIALYTLLSPLVNPYANRIKDMTDTASGNGAQENEATNFLMRTLVAFNVVKPTYMHLLSDMWSQGPALIGLMFIFTPGFVTARGALLVGFGFPAYVTMGALADKRTRTYEWWLLYFAVAVIVDHLLTSIGTTLWWLPLFQHLKLLVMMWLQFPYFRGAQKIFDTTFFSVFVAARPKPKQE
;
A
#
# COMPACT_ATOMS: atom_id res chain seq x y z
N MET A 1 -17.90 20.64 -12.72
CA MET A 1 -18.06 19.30 -13.34
C MET A 1 -16.76 18.47 -13.37
N ARG A 2 -15.61 19.01 -13.84
CA ARG A 2 -14.33 18.26 -13.96
C ARG A 2 -13.85 17.55 -12.69
N GLY A 3 -14.04 18.14 -11.50
CA GLY A 3 -13.68 17.49 -10.23
C GLY A 3 -14.52 16.24 -9.89
N ARG A 4 -15.75 16.12 -10.41
CA ARG A 4 -16.62 14.95 -10.19
C ARG A 4 -16.30 13.79 -11.13
N MET A 5 -15.90 14.08 -12.38
CA MET A 5 -15.43 13.05 -13.33
C MET A 5 -14.15 12.36 -12.85
N ARG A 6 -13.26 13.10 -12.17
CA ARG A 6 -12.00 12.54 -11.63
C ARG A 6 -12.22 11.57 -10.46
N THR A 7 -13.22 11.83 -9.61
CA THR A 7 -13.59 10.89 -8.53
C THR A 7 -14.24 9.63 -9.10
N LEU A 8 -15.03 9.77 -10.19
CA LEU A 8 -15.60 8.65 -10.93
C LEU A 8 -14.53 7.79 -11.60
N ALA A 9 -13.50 8.36 -12.22
CA ALA A 9 -12.41 7.61 -12.82
C ALA A 9 -11.64 6.76 -11.78
N LEU A 10 -11.42 7.30 -10.58
CA LEU A 10 -10.76 6.57 -9.51
C LEU A 10 -11.65 5.47 -8.91
N LEU A 11 -12.96 5.73 -8.81
CA LEU A 11 -13.94 4.70 -8.47
C LEU A 11 -13.97 3.62 -9.54
N LEU A 12 -13.97 3.96 -10.83
CA LEU A 12 -13.95 3.00 -11.94
C LEU A 12 -12.67 2.15 -11.95
N LEU A 13 -11.51 2.74 -11.66
CA LEU A 13 -10.25 1.97 -11.56
C LEU A 13 -10.27 1.00 -10.38
N VAL A 14 -10.78 1.43 -9.22
CA VAL A 14 -10.99 0.55 -8.05
C VAL A 14 -12.05 -0.52 -8.35
N THR A 15 -13.10 -0.16 -9.07
CA THR A 15 -14.18 -1.10 -9.46
C THR A 15 -13.68 -2.11 -10.49
N ALA A 16 -12.80 -1.71 -11.41
CA ALA A 16 -12.16 -2.61 -12.37
C ALA A 16 -11.21 -3.60 -11.67
N LEU A 17 -10.42 -3.13 -10.68
CA LEU A 17 -9.59 -4.00 -9.83
C LEU A 17 -10.44 -5.00 -9.01
N VAL A 18 -11.61 -4.57 -8.53
CA VAL A 18 -12.58 -5.44 -7.83
C VAL A 18 -13.29 -6.40 -8.81
N ALA A 19 -13.61 -5.98 -10.03
CA ALA A 19 -14.27 -6.83 -11.03
C ALA A 19 -13.35 -7.95 -11.53
N VAL A 20 -12.06 -7.66 -11.76
CA VAL A 20 -11.05 -8.66 -12.15
C VAL A 20 -10.83 -9.73 -11.07
N THR A 21 -11.06 -9.38 -9.80
CA THR A 21 -10.98 -10.36 -8.69
C THR A 21 -12.28 -11.15 -8.54
N HIS A 22 -13.44 -10.56 -8.82
CA HIS A 22 -14.74 -11.25 -8.76
C HIS A 22 -14.94 -12.30 -9.87
N THR A 23 -14.47 -12.06 -11.09
CA THR A 23 -14.56 -13.07 -12.18
C THR A 23 -13.81 -14.36 -11.87
N ARG A 24 -12.90 -14.33 -10.88
CA ARG A 24 -12.07 -15.46 -10.47
C ARG A 24 -12.75 -16.41 -9.49
N GLY A 25 -13.77 -15.95 -8.75
CA GLY A 25 -14.51 -16.80 -7.80
C GLY A 25 -15.51 -17.75 -8.46
N GLN A 26 -15.98 -17.44 -9.67
CA GLN A 26 -17.03 -18.22 -10.34
C GLN A 26 -16.54 -19.43 -11.14
N GLU A 27 -15.24 -19.54 -11.46
CA GLU A 27 -14.71 -20.67 -12.24
C GLU A 27 -14.47 -21.95 -11.41
N ALA A 28 -14.58 -21.88 -10.09
CA ALA A 28 -14.31 -23.02 -9.19
C ALA A 28 -15.56 -23.86 -8.82
N ASP A 29 -16.77 -23.37 -9.09
CA ASP A 29 -18.04 -23.99 -8.63
C ASP A 29 -18.94 -24.45 -9.79
N ALA A 30 -18.36 -24.96 -10.88
CA ALA A 30 -19.17 -25.69 -11.85
C ALA A 30 -19.69 -26.99 -11.19
N PRO A 31 -21.02 -27.22 -11.13
CA PRO A 31 -21.56 -28.46 -10.58
C PRO A 31 -21.08 -29.62 -11.45
N VAL A 32 -20.27 -30.49 -10.86
CA VAL A 32 -19.94 -31.78 -11.46
C VAL A 32 -21.24 -32.59 -11.48
N ASP A 33 -21.84 -32.73 -12.66
CA ASP A 33 -22.94 -33.66 -12.88
C ASP A 33 -22.48 -35.07 -12.51
N VAL A 34 -22.99 -35.58 -11.39
CA VAL A 34 -22.82 -36.96 -10.95
C VAL A 34 -23.68 -37.85 -11.84
N ALA A 35 -23.14 -38.17 -13.02
CA ALA A 35 -23.63 -39.28 -13.82
C ALA A 35 -23.30 -40.58 -13.08
N SER A 36 -24.32 -41.41 -12.87
CA SER A 36 -24.25 -42.72 -12.24
C SER A 36 -23.28 -43.64 -12.99
N GLU A 37 -22.07 -43.79 -12.46
CA GLU A 37 -21.07 -44.73 -12.98
C GLU A 37 -21.34 -46.13 -12.44
N GLN A 38 -21.61 -47.02 -13.39
CA GLN A 38 -21.95 -48.43 -13.22
C GLN A 38 -20.70 -49.19 -12.73
N THR A 39 -20.85 -49.88 -11.60
CA THR A 39 -19.80 -50.63 -10.91
C THR A 39 -19.27 -51.79 -11.77
N ASP A 40 -17.99 -51.71 -12.14
CA ASP A 40 -17.23 -52.79 -12.75
C ASP A 40 -16.24 -53.38 -11.70
N PRO A 41 -16.27 -54.68 -11.37
CA PRO A 41 -15.48 -55.26 -10.31
C PRO A 41 -14.10 -55.70 -10.82
N SER A 42 -13.17 -54.76 -10.92
CA SER A 42 -11.72 -55.09 -10.98
C SER A 42 -10.90 -54.03 -10.24
N ALA A 43 -11.07 -54.03 -8.91
CA ALA A 43 -10.30 -53.21 -7.99
C ALA A 43 -8.83 -53.68 -7.92
N VAL A 44 -8.01 -53.25 -8.88
CA VAL A 44 -6.57 -53.14 -8.67
C VAL A 44 -6.32 -51.93 -7.77
N SER A 45 -5.89 -52.21 -6.55
CA SER A 45 -5.55 -51.26 -5.50
C SER A 45 -4.60 -50.16 -6.02
N ARG A 46 -5.15 -48.96 -6.26
CA ARG A 46 -4.39 -47.75 -6.59
C ARG A 46 -3.51 -47.23 -5.44
N ARG A 47 -3.51 -47.90 -4.28
CA ARG A 47 -2.62 -47.56 -3.15
C ARG A 47 -1.20 -48.09 -3.34
N ASP A 48 -0.96 -49.02 -4.26
CA ASP A 48 0.35 -49.69 -4.37
C ASP A 48 1.36 -49.01 -5.32
N VAL A 49 0.92 -48.07 -6.16
CA VAL A 49 1.83 -47.39 -7.11
C VAL A 49 2.64 -46.27 -6.42
N LEU A 50 2.11 -45.67 -5.35
CA LEU A 50 2.82 -44.60 -4.63
C LEU A 50 3.92 -45.13 -3.70
N PHE A 51 3.82 -46.38 -3.26
CA PHE A 51 4.80 -47.02 -2.36
C PHE A 51 5.90 -47.79 -3.09
N GLN A 52 5.80 -48.00 -4.41
CA GLN A 52 6.86 -48.63 -5.21
C GLN A 52 8.10 -47.76 -5.44
N TYR A 53 8.02 -46.46 -5.14
CA TYR A 53 9.14 -45.51 -5.31
C TYR A 53 9.75 -45.01 -4.00
N ILE A 54 9.30 -45.52 -2.85
CA ILE A 54 9.85 -45.18 -1.54
C ILE A 54 10.48 -46.45 -0.97
N PRO A 55 11.82 -46.59 -0.97
CA PRO A 55 12.47 -47.71 -0.29
C PRO A 55 12.21 -47.58 1.21
N VAL A 56 11.26 -48.34 1.72
CA VAL A 56 10.97 -48.46 3.15
C VAL A 56 11.87 -49.57 3.69
N GLY A 57 12.97 -49.18 4.33
CA GLY A 57 13.82 -50.13 5.05
C GLY A 57 15.30 -49.87 4.94
N GLU A 58 15.76 -48.64 5.16
CA GLU A 58 17.15 -48.39 5.55
C GLU A 58 17.16 -47.14 6.44
N GLU A 59 17.86 -47.23 7.56
CA GLU A 59 17.94 -46.17 8.56
C GLU A 59 18.37 -44.86 7.88
N LEU A 60 17.57 -43.81 8.05
CA LEU A 60 17.80 -42.47 7.51
C LEU A 60 18.96 -41.77 8.25
N GLY A 61 20.16 -42.33 8.13
CA GLY A 61 21.42 -41.63 8.34
C GLY A 61 21.61 -40.67 7.18
N PHE A 62 21.05 -39.46 7.28
CA PHE A 62 21.21 -38.40 6.28
C PHE A 62 22.64 -37.87 6.32
N ASN A 63 23.59 -38.65 5.78
CA ASN A 63 24.99 -38.28 5.71
C ASN A 63 25.17 -37.34 4.51
N VAL A 64 25.01 -36.04 4.78
CA VAL A 64 25.13 -34.95 3.78
C VAL A 64 26.45 -35.02 3.00
N SER A 65 27.49 -35.64 3.56
CA SER A 65 28.78 -35.83 2.90
C SER A 65 28.76 -36.81 1.72
N ALA A 66 27.81 -37.74 1.64
CA ALA A 66 27.71 -38.71 0.54
C ALA A 66 27.02 -38.13 -0.71
N TYR A 67 26.28 -37.03 -0.56
CA TYR A 67 25.59 -36.33 -1.65
C TYR A 67 26.27 -35.02 -2.05
N LEU A 68 27.38 -34.66 -1.39
CA LEU A 68 28.29 -33.64 -1.89
C LEU A 68 29.00 -34.25 -3.12
N PRO A 69 28.72 -33.80 -4.34
CA PRO A 69 29.34 -34.36 -5.53
C PRO A 69 30.87 -34.23 -5.41
N ALA A 70 31.60 -35.28 -5.77
CA ALA A 70 33.08 -35.32 -5.75
C ALA A 70 33.74 -34.20 -6.59
N SER A 71 32.95 -33.45 -7.36
CA SER A 71 33.35 -32.23 -8.06
C SER A 71 33.67 -31.05 -7.14
N LEU A 72 33.21 -31.03 -5.87
CA LEU A 72 33.50 -29.94 -4.92
C LEU A 72 34.83 -30.10 -4.18
N THR A 73 35.52 -31.24 -4.35
CA THR A 73 36.86 -31.49 -3.77
C THR A 73 38.01 -31.26 -4.75
N HIS A 74 37.72 -30.99 -6.03
CA HIS A 74 38.74 -30.61 -7.02
C HIS A 74 39.02 -29.11 -6.96
N ASP A 75 40.27 -28.70 -7.18
CA ASP A 75 40.68 -27.30 -7.31
C ASP A 75 39.77 -26.60 -8.34
N THR A 76 38.85 -25.78 -7.83
CA THR A 76 37.87 -25.06 -8.65
C THR A 76 38.61 -24.20 -9.67
N SER A 77 38.61 -24.61 -10.94
CA SER A 77 39.21 -23.84 -12.00
C SER A 77 38.35 -22.60 -12.23
N TRP A 78 38.81 -21.45 -11.72
CA TRP A 78 38.13 -20.15 -11.89
C TRP A 78 37.79 -19.84 -13.35
N GLN A 79 38.54 -20.42 -14.29
CA GLN A 79 38.32 -20.31 -15.72
C GLN A 79 37.05 -21.04 -16.19
N GLU A 80 36.74 -22.23 -15.68
CA GLU A 80 35.48 -22.92 -16.00
C GLU A 80 34.27 -22.19 -15.42
N LEU A 81 34.41 -21.65 -14.21
CA LEU A 81 33.35 -20.86 -13.57
C LEU A 81 33.09 -19.56 -14.34
N TRP A 82 34.14 -18.91 -14.87
CA TRP A 82 34.00 -17.73 -15.73
C TRP A 82 33.33 -18.05 -17.06
N VAL A 83 33.72 -19.14 -17.72
CA VAL A 83 33.08 -19.58 -18.98
C VAL A 83 31.60 -19.90 -18.75
N ALA A 84 31.28 -20.64 -17.68
CA ALA A 84 29.88 -20.94 -17.33
C ALA A 84 29.07 -19.68 -17.02
N LEU A 85 29.66 -18.67 -16.36
CA LEU A 85 29.02 -17.38 -16.12
C LEU A 85 28.79 -16.61 -17.42
N GLU A 86 29.79 -16.58 -18.31
CA GLU A 86 29.70 -15.92 -19.61
C GLU A 86 28.61 -16.55 -20.49
N GLU A 87 28.57 -17.88 -20.56
CA GLU A 87 27.51 -18.63 -21.24
C GLU A 87 26.13 -18.35 -20.63
N ALA A 88 26.04 -18.28 -19.30
CA ALA A 88 24.79 -17.92 -18.62
C ALA A 88 24.34 -16.49 -18.94
N VAL A 89 25.26 -15.52 -19.01
CA VAL A 89 24.97 -14.13 -19.35
C VAL A 89 24.51 -14.00 -20.81
N ILE A 90 25.22 -14.65 -21.74
CA ILE A 90 24.86 -14.66 -23.17
C ILE A 90 23.50 -15.34 -23.35
N GLY A 91 23.29 -16.49 -22.73
CA GLY A 91 22.00 -17.20 -22.75
C GLY A 91 20.86 -16.36 -22.19
N THR A 92 21.10 -15.62 -21.10
CA THR A 92 20.12 -14.71 -20.51
C THR A 92 19.81 -13.53 -21.43
N TYR A 93 20.82 -12.96 -22.08
CA TYR A 93 20.63 -11.85 -23.01
C TYR A 93 19.81 -12.27 -24.25
N GLU A 94 20.17 -13.40 -24.87
CA GLU A 94 19.40 -13.95 -26.00
C GLU A 94 17.97 -14.31 -25.58
N PHE A 95 17.78 -14.85 -24.37
CA PHE A 95 16.45 -15.09 -23.81
C PHE A 95 15.66 -13.78 -23.68
N VAL A 96 16.22 -12.72 -23.10
CA VAL A 96 15.55 -11.41 -22.95
C VAL A 96 15.23 -10.79 -24.31
N ARG A 97 16.14 -10.88 -25.27
CA ARG A 97 15.95 -10.41 -26.64
C ARG A 97 14.80 -11.15 -27.33
N LEU A 98 14.80 -12.48 -27.28
CA LEU A 98 13.73 -13.31 -27.83
C LEU A 98 12.39 -13.02 -27.17
N TRP A 99 12.37 -12.83 -25.85
CA TRP A 99 11.17 -12.42 -25.12
C TRP A 99 10.67 -11.04 -25.51
N THR A 100 11.57 -10.09 -25.75
CA THR A 100 11.19 -8.75 -26.19
C THR A 100 10.55 -8.79 -27.57
N ILE A 101 11.16 -9.54 -28.50
CA ILE A 101 10.60 -9.77 -29.85
C ILE A 101 9.25 -10.49 -29.75
N PHE A 102 9.14 -11.52 -28.90
CA PHE A 102 7.90 -12.23 -28.65
C PHE A 102 6.82 -11.31 -28.08
N LEU A 103 7.12 -10.49 -27.06
CA LEU A 103 6.16 -9.56 -26.48
C LEU A 103 5.69 -8.50 -27.49
N VAL A 104 6.59 -8.00 -28.35
CA VAL A 104 6.21 -7.08 -29.43
C VAL A 104 5.31 -7.79 -30.44
N LEU A 105 5.66 -9.00 -30.87
CA LEU A 105 4.87 -9.81 -31.81
C LEU A 105 3.49 -10.17 -31.23
N VAL A 106 3.41 -10.49 -29.93
CA VAL A 106 2.18 -10.84 -29.22
C VAL A 106 1.31 -9.62 -28.90
N SER A 107 1.91 -8.43 -28.72
CA SER A 107 1.16 -7.22 -28.39
C SER A 107 0.13 -6.84 -29.45
N GLY A 108 0.42 -7.05 -30.74
CA GLY A 108 -0.51 -6.79 -31.84
C GLY A 108 -1.76 -7.68 -31.75
N PRO A 109 -1.64 -9.02 -31.77
CA PRO A 109 -2.74 -9.94 -31.58
C PRO A 109 -3.48 -9.73 -30.27
N VAL A 110 -2.80 -9.39 -29.17
CA VAL A 110 -3.46 -9.11 -27.88
C VAL A 110 -4.29 -7.83 -27.93
N LEU A 111 -3.78 -6.75 -28.54
CA LEU A 111 -4.56 -5.51 -28.72
C LEU A 111 -5.75 -5.74 -29.65
N GLN A 112 -5.57 -6.53 -30.70
CA GLN A 112 -6.64 -6.91 -31.60
C GLN A 112 -7.68 -7.78 -30.89
N LEU A 113 -7.24 -8.76 -30.10
CA LEU A 113 -8.12 -9.58 -29.25
C LEU A 113 -8.86 -8.72 -28.25
N LEU A 114 -8.21 -7.74 -27.61
CA LEU A 114 -8.85 -6.81 -26.67
C LEU A 114 -9.89 -5.93 -27.37
N SER A 115 -9.61 -5.47 -28.58
CA SER A 115 -10.57 -4.73 -29.41
C SER A 115 -11.77 -5.61 -29.76
N VAL A 116 -11.53 -6.84 -30.23
CA VAL A 116 -12.58 -7.82 -30.52
C VAL A 116 -13.35 -8.18 -29.25
N LEU A 117 -12.70 -8.29 -28.10
CA LEU A 117 -13.33 -8.57 -26.81
C LEU A 117 -14.21 -7.40 -26.37
N ILE A 118 -13.77 -6.15 -26.57
CA ILE A 118 -14.58 -4.96 -26.33
C ILE A 118 -15.81 -4.95 -27.25
N GLU A 119 -15.62 -5.25 -28.53
CA GLU A 119 -16.71 -5.35 -29.51
C GLU A 119 -17.65 -6.54 -29.21
N ALA A 120 -17.14 -7.65 -28.69
CA ALA A 120 -17.91 -8.83 -28.29
C ALA A 120 -18.59 -8.66 -26.92
N LEU A 121 -18.00 -7.89 -26.00
CA LEU A 121 -18.61 -7.54 -24.71
C LEU A 121 -19.65 -6.45 -24.84
N LEU A 122 -19.56 -5.59 -25.86
CA LEU A 122 -20.56 -4.55 -26.12
C LEU A 122 -21.98 -5.14 -26.26
N PRO A 123 -22.25 -6.17 -27.09
CA PRO A 123 -23.56 -6.81 -27.13
C PRO A 123 -23.89 -7.52 -25.82
N HIS A 124 -22.92 -8.00 -25.02
CA HIS A 124 -23.20 -8.52 -23.67
C HIS A 124 -23.61 -7.45 -22.67
N ALA A 125 -23.02 -6.26 -22.73
CA ALA A 125 -23.44 -5.12 -21.92
C ALA A 125 -24.80 -4.59 -22.36
N LEU A 126 -25.07 -4.57 -23.66
CA LEU A 126 -26.37 -4.22 -24.22
C LEU A 126 -27.43 -5.27 -23.86
N THR A 127 -27.12 -6.56 -23.94
CA THR A 127 -28.02 -7.64 -23.51
C THR A 127 -28.20 -7.64 -22.01
N ALA A 128 -27.18 -7.38 -21.19
CA ALA A 128 -27.36 -7.19 -19.75
C ALA A 128 -28.26 -5.98 -19.45
N MET A 129 -28.13 -4.89 -20.21
CA MET A 129 -29.07 -3.76 -20.13
C MET A 129 -30.48 -4.16 -20.58
N GLN A 130 -30.62 -4.94 -21.64
CA GLN A 130 -31.90 -5.45 -22.13
C GLN A 130 -32.53 -6.41 -21.12
N VAL A 131 -31.80 -7.38 -20.59
CA VAL A 131 -32.23 -8.29 -19.51
C VAL A 131 -32.57 -7.51 -18.25
N THR A 132 -31.82 -6.47 -17.90
CA THR A 132 -32.19 -5.60 -16.78
C THR A 132 -33.49 -4.84 -17.08
N ALA A 133 -33.69 -4.39 -18.31
CA ALA A 133 -34.92 -3.71 -18.73
C ALA A 133 -36.12 -4.66 -18.79
N GLU A 134 -35.93 -5.89 -19.28
CA GLU A 134 -36.92 -6.97 -19.31
C GLU A 134 -37.24 -7.43 -17.89
N TYR A 135 -36.24 -7.63 -17.03
CA TYR A 135 -36.44 -7.94 -15.61
C TYR A 135 -37.24 -6.84 -14.90
N VAL A 136 -36.92 -5.57 -15.18
CA VAL A 136 -37.71 -4.44 -14.69
C VAL A 136 -39.11 -4.42 -15.29
N TYR A 137 -39.30 -4.86 -16.55
CA TYR A 137 -40.61 -4.96 -17.20
C TYR A 137 -41.48 -6.11 -16.68
N GLU A 138 -40.86 -7.21 -16.27
CA GLU A 138 -41.53 -8.39 -15.68
C GLU A 138 -41.83 -8.23 -14.18
N MET A 139 -41.12 -7.33 -13.49
CA MET A 139 -41.44 -7.01 -12.10
C MET A 139 -42.90 -6.57 -11.95
N ASP A 140 -43.54 -6.99 -10.87
CA ASP A 140 -44.89 -6.56 -10.51
C ASP A 140 -44.99 -5.00 -10.56
N PRO A 141 -46.03 -4.40 -11.18
CA PRO A 141 -46.17 -2.94 -11.34
C PRO A 141 -45.91 -2.12 -10.07
N LEU A 142 -46.17 -2.69 -8.89
CA LEU A 142 -45.83 -2.07 -7.61
C LEU A 142 -44.31 -1.91 -7.41
N HIS A 143 -43.51 -2.93 -7.71
CA HIS A 143 -42.05 -2.90 -7.62
C HIS A 143 -41.44 -1.97 -8.68
N GLN A 144 -42.00 -1.96 -9.89
CA GLN A 144 -41.61 -1.03 -10.94
C GLN A 144 -41.85 0.43 -10.50
N ALA A 145 -43.03 0.70 -9.93
CA ALA A 145 -43.38 2.03 -9.43
C ALA A 145 -42.44 2.46 -8.29
N ILE A 146 -42.07 1.55 -7.38
CA ILE A 146 -41.09 1.81 -6.32
C ILE A 146 -39.71 2.12 -6.92
N LEU A 147 -39.21 1.30 -7.83
CA LEU A 147 -37.91 1.50 -8.46
C LEU A 147 -37.86 2.83 -9.23
N ALA A 148 -38.89 3.13 -10.02
CA ALA A 148 -39.02 4.39 -10.74
C ALA A 148 -39.07 5.59 -9.77
N ALA A 149 -39.87 5.50 -8.70
CA ALA A 149 -39.95 6.54 -7.68
C ALA A 149 -38.61 6.76 -6.96
N VAL A 150 -37.90 5.70 -6.60
CA VAL A 150 -36.56 5.76 -6.00
C VAL A 150 -35.57 6.40 -6.97
N THR A 151 -35.60 6.03 -8.24
CA THR A 151 -34.69 6.56 -9.27
C THR A 151 -34.94 8.06 -9.48
N VAL A 152 -36.20 8.47 -9.62
CA VAL A 152 -36.60 9.89 -9.71
C VAL A 152 -36.21 10.63 -8.44
N LEU A 153 -36.43 10.07 -7.26
CA LEU A 153 -36.04 10.66 -5.98
C LEU A 153 -34.53 10.88 -5.91
N VAL A 154 -33.71 9.90 -6.32
CA VAL A 154 -32.24 10.01 -6.36
C VAL A 154 -31.82 11.12 -7.33
N VAL A 155 -32.40 11.16 -8.54
CA VAL A 155 -32.12 12.19 -9.54
C VAL A 155 -32.51 13.59 -9.05
N VAL A 156 -33.69 13.73 -8.43
CA VAL A 156 -34.16 14.99 -7.82
C VAL A 156 -33.26 15.39 -6.66
N CYS A 157 -32.90 14.45 -5.78
CA CYS A 157 -31.96 14.66 -4.68
C CYS A 157 -30.61 15.17 -5.16
N TYR A 158 -30.13 14.66 -6.29
CA TYR A 158 -28.91 15.10 -6.93
C TYR A 158 -29.06 16.49 -7.59
N ARG A 159 -30.09 16.71 -8.42
CA ARG A 159 -30.33 17.97 -9.14
C ARG A 159 -30.59 19.15 -8.19
N LYS A 160 -31.42 18.97 -7.17
CA LYS A 160 -31.71 20.01 -6.16
C LYS A 160 -30.57 20.22 -5.17
N GLY A 161 -29.49 19.46 -5.28
CA GLY A 161 -28.32 19.58 -4.40
C GLY A 161 -28.60 19.17 -2.95
N TYR A 162 -29.64 18.38 -2.69
CA TYR A 162 -29.91 17.82 -1.37
C TYR A 162 -28.73 16.97 -0.89
N VAL A 163 -28.08 16.22 -1.78
CA VAL A 163 -26.83 15.49 -1.46
C VAL A 163 -25.75 16.43 -0.95
N GLY A 164 -25.62 17.63 -1.53
CA GLY A 164 -24.67 18.65 -1.08
C GLY A 164 -25.04 19.25 0.28
N LYS A 165 -26.33 19.50 0.54
CA LYS A 165 -26.83 19.96 1.85
C LYS A 165 -26.66 18.89 2.93
N ALA A 166 -27.04 17.65 2.63
CA ALA A 166 -26.88 16.48 3.48
C ALA A 166 -25.40 16.24 3.80
N ARG A 167 -24.50 16.30 2.80
CA ARG A 167 -23.06 16.21 3.01
C ARG A 167 -22.53 17.31 3.94
N ARG A 168 -22.98 18.57 3.77
CA ARG A 168 -22.60 19.68 4.66
C ARG A 168 -23.10 19.44 6.09
N ARG A 169 -24.37 19.06 6.27
CA ARG A 169 -24.94 18.71 7.58
C ARG A 169 -24.21 17.53 8.22
N PHE A 170 -23.95 16.47 7.47
CA PHE A 170 -23.19 15.30 7.91
C PHE A 170 -21.79 15.69 8.38
N VAL A 171 -21.08 16.56 7.64
CA VAL A 171 -19.76 17.06 8.04
C VAL A 171 -19.83 17.85 9.35
N VAL A 172 -20.86 18.70 9.53
CA VAL A 172 -21.09 19.46 10.77
C VAL A 172 -21.41 18.52 11.94
N VAL A 173 -22.38 17.61 11.77
CA VAL A 173 -22.75 16.61 12.78
C VAL A 173 -21.56 15.76 13.16
N ARG A 174 -20.79 15.27 12.18
CA ARG A 174 -19.56 14.50 12.42
C ARG A 174 -18.51 15.31 13.17
N ARG A 175 -18.36 16.61 12.88
CA ARG A 175 -17.45 17.50 13.62
C ARG A 175 -17.92 17.65 15.07
N ASN A 176 -19.21 17.89 15.29
CA ASN A 176 -19.79 18.05 16.63
C ASN A 176 -19.66 16.77 17.46
N LEU A 177 -19.97 15.61 16.87
CA LEU A 177 -19.77 14.30 17.52
C LEU A 177 -18.31 14.07 17.89
N ARG A 178 -17.37 14.40 16.99
CA ARG A 178 -15.93 14.29 17.30
C ARG A 178 -15.49 15.23 18.43
N LEU A 179 -16.06 16.42 18.53
CA LEU A 179 -15.75 17.36 19.61
C LEU A 179 -16.29 16.84 20.94
N ARG A 180 -17.56 16.40 20.98
CA ARG A 180 -18.16 15.78 22.17
C ARG A 180 -17.40 14.53 22.60
N TYR A 181 -17.04 13.67 21.65
CA TYR A 181 -16.24 12.49 21.91
C TYR A 181 -14.85 12.85 22.49
N ARG A 182 -14.17 13.86 21.93
CA ARG A 182 -12.89 14.33 22.49
C ARG A 182 -13.05 14.88 23.90
N GLN A 183 -14.09 15.67 24.16
CA GLN A 183 -14.39 16.17 25.51
C GLN A 183 -14.64 15.02 26.48
N PHE A 184 -15.41 14.02 26.07
CA PHE A 184 -15.65 12.81 26.84
C PHE A 184 -14.34 12.05 27.14
N VAL A 185 -13.52 11.80 26.12
CA VAL A 185 -12.22 11.13 26.30
C VAL A 185 -11.29 11.93 27.22
N LEU A 186 -11.24 13.26 27.10
CA LEU A 186 -10.46 14.11 28.00
C LEU A 186 -10.96 14.03 29.44
N SER A 187 -12.29 14.01 29.65
CA SER A 187 -12.87 13.84 30.99
C SER A 187 -12.60 12.45 31.60
N LEU A 188 -12.39 11.43 30.77
CA LEU A 188 -11.97 10.11 31.21
C LEU A 188 -10.46 10.04 31.47
N ASP A 189 -9.65 10.72 30.65
CA ASP A 189 -8.19 10.72 30.78
C ASP A 189 -7.73 11.34 32.11
N GLU A 190 -8.43 12.37 32.57
CA GLU A 190 -8.22 12.98 33.90
C GLU A 190 -8.45 12.00 35.06
N LYS A 191 -9.32 11.00 34.89
CA LYS A 191 -9.67 10.03 35.94
C LYS A 191 -8.92 8.72 35.81
N ALA A 192 -8.74 8.23 34.58
CA ALA A 192 -8.10 6.95 34.27
C ALA A 192 -7.68 6.87 32.80
N ARG A 193 -6.42 7.22 32.52
CA ARG A 193 -5.81 7.17 31.17
C ARG A 193 -6.00 5.85 30.44
N MET A 194 -5.88 4.70 31.12
CA MET A 194 -6.07 3.37 30.52
C MET A 194 -7.51 3.15 30.06
N VAL A 195 -8.49 3.62 30.85
CA VAL A 195 -9.91 3.51 30.52
C VAL A 195 -10.24 4.34 29.28
N ALA A 196 -9.68 5.55 29.16
CA ALA A 196 -9.87 6.42 28.00
C ALA A 196 -9.39 5.78 26.67
N VAL A 197 -8.35 4.94 26.73
CA VAL A 197 -7.83 4.20 25.56
C VAL A 197 -8.66 2.96 25.25
N VAL A 198 -9.03 2.17 26.27
CA VAL A 198 -9.67 0.85 26.09
C VAL A 198 -11.17 0.95 25.80
N VAL A 199 -11.88 1.88 26.44
CA VAL A 199 -13.36 1.97 26.36
C VAL A 199 -13.90 2.06 24.93
N PRO A 200 -13.37 2.88 24.01
CA PRO A 200 -13.90 2.97 22.65
C PRO A 200 -13.82 1.64 21.88
N HIS A 201 -12.90 0.77 22.29
CA HIS A 201 -12.60 -0.50 21.62
C HIS A 201 -13.55 -1.56 22.13
N VAL A 202 -13.73 -1.63 23.45
CA VAL A 202 -14.72 -2.51 24.10
C VAL A 202 -16.12 -2.18 23.62
N VAL A 203 -16.48 -0.89 23.56
CA VAL A 203 -17.80 -0.46 23.05
C VAL A 203 -17.98 -0.85 21.59
N PHE A 204 -16.94 -0.71 20.76
CA PHE A 204 -17.02 -1.14 19.36
C PHE A 204 -17.23 -2.65 19.23
N VAL A 205 -16.45 -3.46 19.96
CA VAL A 205 -16.55 -4.93 19.95
C VAL A 205 -17.93 -5.38 20.44
N ALA A 206 -18.44 -4.78 21.53
CA ALA A 206 -19.77 -5.07 22.04
C ALA A 206 -20.87 -4.73 21.02
N LEU A 207 -20.79 -3.56 20.37
CA LEU A 207 -21.76 -3.16 19.35
C LEU A 207 -21.72 -4.10 18.14
N VAL A 208 -20.52 -4.44 17.67
CA VAL A 208 -20.34 -5.39 16.57
C VAL A 208 -20.88 -6.76 16.93
N TYR A 209 -20.60 -7.26 18.13
CA TYR A 209 -21.10 -8.55 18.59
C TYR A 209 -22.63 -8.58 18.59
N VAL A 210 -23.27 -7.52 19.10
CA VAL A 210 -24.73 -7.36 19.03
C VAL A 210 -25.20 -7.32 17.57
N VAL A 211 -24.58 -6.54 16.70
CA VAL A 211 -24.96 -6.45 15.28
C VAL A 211 -24.85 -7.80 14.59
N VAL A 212 -23.76 -8.53 14.78
CA VAL A 212 -23.53 -9.86 14.18
C VAL A 212 -24.54 -10.87 14.71
N PHE A 213 -24.80 -10.87 16.01
CA PHE A 213 -25.75 -11.80 16.64
C PHE A 213 -27.18 -11.60 16.13
N TRP A 214 -27.59 -10.36 15.90
CA TRP A 214 -28.95 -10.02 15.45
C TRP A 214 -29.07 -9.85 13.93
N SER A 215 -27.96 -9.96 13.17
CA SER A 215 -28.00 -9.74 11.72
C SER A 215 -28.55 -10.95 10.96
N PRO A 216 -29.44 -10.76 9.98
CA PRO A 216 -29.84 -11.82 9.06
C PRO A 216 -28.65 -12.40 8.29
N SER A 217 -28.76 -13.67 7.85
CA SER A 217 -27.71 -14.35 7.07
C SER A 217 -27.27 -13.55 5.84
N VAL A 218 -28.20 -12.93 5.12
CA VAL A 218 -27.93 -12.08 3.95
C VAL A 218 -26.95 -10.93 4.28
N VAL A 219 -27.04 -10.37 5.49
CA VAL A 219 -26.12 -9.31 5.93
C VAL A 219 -24.74 -9.90 6.21
N LEU A 220 -24.66 -11.08 6.83
CA LEU A 220 -23.40 -11.77 7.07
C LEU A 220 -22.72 -12.21 5.77
N GLU A 221 -23.48 -12.70 4.79
CA GLU A 221 -23.00 -13.03 3.45
C GLU A 221 -22.43 -11.79 2.76
N LEU A 222 -23.15 -10.66 2.81
CA LEU A 222 -22.64 -9.38 2.31
C LEU A 222 -21.31 -9.01 2.98
N TRP A 223 -21.22 -9.11 4.31
CA TRP A 223 -19.97 -8.84 5.05
C TRP A 223 -18.87 -9.85 4.78
N SER A 224 -19.19 -11.06 4.31
CA SER A 224 -18.20 -12.08 3.94
C SER A 224 -17.61 -11.89 2.55
N ASN A 225 -18.13 -10.94 1.76
CA ASN A 225 -17.69 -10.70 0.39
C ASN A 225 -16.22 -10.25 0.31
N GLU A 226 -15.42 -10.94 -0.50
CA GLU A 226 -14.00 -10.66 -0.72
C GLU A 226 -13.74 -9.26 -1.29
N ALA A 227 -14.66 -8.72 -2.09
CA ALA A 227 -14.57 -7.36 -2.61
C ALA A 227 -14.61 -6.33 -1.48
N ILE A 228 -15.39 -6.58 -0.42
CA ILE A 228 -15.40 -5.72 0.77
C ILE A 228 -14.07 -5.85 1.49
N THR A 229 -13.50 -7.06 1.59
CA THR A 229 -12.17 -7.29 2.15
C THR A 229 -11.11 -6.49 1.40
N LEU A 230 -11.10 -6.54 0.07
CA LEU A 230 -10.16 -5.80 -0.76
C LEU A 230 -10.37 -4.28 -0.64
N LEU A 231 -11.62 -3.83 -0.65
CA LEU A 231 -11.96 -2.42 -0.50
C LEU A 231 -11.53 -1.88 0.86
N LEU A 232 -11.78 -2.62 1.94
CA LEU A 232 -11.40 -2.22 3.29
C LEU A 232 -9.88 -2.31 3.45
N SER A 233 -9.25 -3.43 3.11
CA SER A 233 -7.82 -3.66 3.34
C SER A 233 -6.90 -2.79 2.47
N LEU A 234 -7.33 -2.43 1.26
CA LEU A 234 -6.47 -1.71 0.30
C LEU A 234 -7.12 -0.45 -0.25
N GLY A 235 -8.36 -0.54 -0.74
CA GLY A 235 -9.02 0.56 -1.45
C GLY A 235 -9.16 1.83 -0.60
N ILE A 236 -9.75 1.71 0.59
CA ILE A 236 -9.93 2.83 1.53
C ILE A 236 -8.59 3.43 1.99
N PRO A 237 -7.60 2.64 2.47
CA PRO A 237 -6.28 3.16 2.83
C PRO A 237 -5.60 3.88 1.69
N LEU A 238 -5.63 3.32 0.47
CA LEU A 238 -5.03 3.90 -0.71
C LEU A 238 -5.66 5.26 -1.05
N ILE A 239 -7.00 5.33 -1.05
CA ILE A 239 -7.73 6.59 -1.26
C ILE A 239 -7.37 7.62 -0.18
N ARG A 240 -7.25 7.21 1.10
CA ARG A 240 -6.86 8.09 2.20
C ARG A 240 -5.43 8.61 2.03
N THR A 241 -4.50 7.74 1.67
CA THR A 241 -3.11 8.08 1.36
C THR A 241 -3.02 9.10 0.23
N ILE A 242 -3.64 8.82 -0.92
CA ILE A 242 -3.64 9.70 -2.08
C ILE A 242 -4.25 11.06 -1.72
N ALA A 243 -5.36 11.06 -0.98
CA ALA A 243 -6.01 12.29 -0.53
C ALA A 243 -5.15 13.09 0.46
N ALA A 244 -4.37 12.44 1.32
CA ALA A 244 -3.43 13.09 2.24
C ALA A 244 -2.30 13.78 1.46
N ILE A 245 -1.69 13.06 0.51
CA ILE A 245 -0.63 13.58 -0.37
C ILE A 245 -1.13 14.75 -1.20
N HIS A 246 -2.31 14.62 -1.79
CA HIS A 246 -2.91 15.66 -2.62
C HIS A 246 -3.12 16.96 -1.85
N ARG A 247 -3.70 16.89 -0.64
CA ARG A 247 -3.98 18.08 0.17
C ARG A 247 -2.70 18.86 0.47
N LYS A 248 -1.64 18.17 0.91
CA LYS A 248 -0.35 18.80 1.21
C LYS A 248 0.24 19.49 -0.01
N ARG A 249 0.28 18.80 -1.16
CA ARG A 249 0.83 19.39 -2.40
C ARG A 249 0.03 20.60 -2.87
N VAL A 250 -1.30 20.58 -2.79
CA VAL A 250 -2.14 21.74 -3.12
C VAL A 250 -1.90 22.90 -2.16
N GLN A 251 -1.70 22.64 -0.87
CA GLN A 251 -1.39 23.68 0.11
C GLN A 251 -0.01 24.29 -0.14
N GLN A 252 0.99 23.48 -0.47
CA GLN A 252 2.33 23.96 -0.85
C GLN A 252 2.28 24.87 -2.08
N VAL A 253 1.51 24.51 -3.11
CA VAL A 253 1.32 25.36 -4.30
C VAL A 253 0.65 26.69 -3.93
N ARG A 254 -0.42 26.65 -3.11
CA ARG A 254 -1.10 27.88 -2.65
C ARG A 254 -0.21 28.75 -1.77
N ALA A 255 0.66 28.16 -0.96
CA ALA A 255 1.61 28.90 -0.15
C ALA A 255 2.67 29.59 -1.02
N ALA A 256 3.11 28.93 -2.10
CA ALA A 256 4.02 29.52 -3.08
C ALA A 256 3.36 30.68 -3.86
N GLU A 257 2.10 30.54 -4.28
CA GLU A 257 1.35 31.60 -4.99
C GLU A 257 0.96 32.78 -4.08
N GLY A 258 0.68 32.51 -2.81
CA GLY A 258 0.25 33.50 -1.82
C GLY A 258 1.38 34.31 -1.20
N THR A 259 2.63 34.13 -1.65
CA THR A 259 3.75 34.97 -1.26
C THR A 259 3.85 36.09 -2.30
N PRO A 260 3.17 37.25 -2.11
CA PRO A 260 3.30 38.36 -3.05
C PRO A 260 4.77 38.74 -3.14
N ASP A 261 5.27 38.91 -4.37
CA ASP A 261 6.60 39.42 -4.68
C ASP A 261 6.79 40.77 -3.99
N SER A 262 7.27 40.76 -2.75
CA SER A 262 7.66 41.96 -2.02
C SER A 262 8.92 42.59 -2.60
N SER A 263 9.41 42.09 -3.74
CA SER A 263 10.54 42.60 -4.51
C SER A 263 10.20 43.82 -5.36
N THR A 264 8.93 44.23 -5.48
CA THR A 264 8.54 45.48 -6.14
C THR A 264 8.31 46.62 -5.12
N THR A 265 9.24 46.81 -4.19
CA THR A 265 9.41 48.14 -3.57
C THR A 265 10.73 48.70 -4.11
N PRO A 266 10.71 49.79 -4.89
CA PRO A 266 11.93 50.41 -5.38
C PRO A 266 12.80 50.77 -4.17
N ALA A 267 14.09 50.46 -4.27
CA ALA A 267 15.10 50.69 -3.27
C ALA A 267 15.15 52.18 -2.85
N SER A 268 14.37 52.55 -1.84
CA SER A 268 14.62 53.77 -1.08
C SER A 268 15.69 53.44 -0.04
N THR A 269 16.85 54.03 -0.26
CA THR A 269 18.04 54.20 0.59
C THR A 269 17.90 53.74 2.05
N PRO A 270 18.84 52.92 2.57
CA PRO A 270 18.86 52.51 3.96
C PRO A 270 19.21 53.70 4.86
N ALA A 271 18.20 54.45 5.29
CA ALA A 271 18.34 55.38 6.41
C ALA A 271 18.51 54.54 7.68
N GLN A 272 19.69 54.65 8.29
CA GLN A 272 20.04 54.08 9.60
C GLN A 272 18.91 54.36 10.60
N THR A 273 18.13 53.33 10.92
CA THR A 273 17.10 53.42 11.97
C THR A 273 17.80 53.06 13.29
N PRO A 274 17.81 53.96 14.28
CA PRO A 274 18.46 53.71 15.56
C PRO A 274 17.77 52.59 16.34
N ALA A 275 18.54 51.96 17.24
CA ALA A 275 18.17 50.80 18.03
C ALA A 275 16.77 50.88 18.66
N PRO A 276 15.98 49.79 18.63
CA PRO A 276 14.61 49.80 19.14
C PRO A 276 14.60 50.02 20.66
N THR A 277 14.10 51.19 21.05
CA THR A 277 13.83 51.53 22.46
C THR A 277 12.59 50.76 22.93
N PRO A 278 12.65 50.06 24.08
CA PRO A 278 11.53 49.25 24.57
C PRO A 278 10.49 50.11 25.30
N SER A 279 9.51 50.70 24.61
CA SER A 279 8.36 51.31 25.34
C SER A 279 7.08 51.67 24.57
N LYS A 280 6.98 51.60 23.25
CA LYS A 280 5.72 51.98 22.57
C LYS A 280 4.71 50.84 22.49
N ILE A 281 3.85 50.76 23.50
CA ILE A 281 2.58 50.04 23.45
C ILE A 281 1.80 50.54 22.23
N PRO A 282 1.36 49.66 21.31
CA PRO A 282 0.58 50.08 20.14
C PRO A 282 -0.76 50.66 20.60
N THR A 283 -0.90 51.98 20.57
CA THR A 283 -2.10 52.70 21.02
C THR A 283 -3.16 52.82 19.94
N ARG A 284 -2.84 52.55 18.67
CA ARG A 284 -3.82 52.63 17.58
C ARG A 284 -4.67 51.35 17.46
N PRO A 285 -6.01 51.45 17.53
CA PRO A 285 -6.91 50.29 17.39
C PRO A 285 -6.73 49.50 16.09
N SER A 286 -6.29 50.15 15.00
CA SER A 286 -6.02 49.51 13.71
C SER A 286 -4.78 48.61 13.75
N GLU A 287 -3.74 48.98 14.50
CA GLU A 287 -2.53 48.18 14.71
C GLU A 287 -2.80 46.97 15.60
N ILE A 288 -3.63 47.13 16.64
CA ILE A 288 -4.08 46.02 17.48
C ILE A 288 -4.92 45.02 16.65
N ARG A 289 -5.81 45.51 15.78
CA ARG A 289 -6.65 44.64 14.92
C ARG A 289 -5.81 43.89 13.89
N SER A 290 -4.79 44.52 13.30
CA SER A 290 -3.89 43.86 12.34
C SER A 290 -2.95 42.86 13.02
N ALA A 291 -2.44 43.16 14.21
CA ALA A 291 -1.65 42.24 15.03
C ALA A 291 -2.46 41.00 15.45
N ASN A 292 -3.70 41.19 15.92
CA ASN A 292 -4.60 40.09 16.26
C ASN A 292 -4.98 39.23 15.04
N ALA A 293 -5.18 39.85 13.87
CA ALA A 293 -5.43 39.12 12.63
C ALA A 293 -4.21 38.29 12.22
N ARG A 294 -2.99 38.84 12.33
CA ARG A 294 -1.73 38.11 12.07
C ARG A 294 -1.52 36.96 13.06
N ALA A 295 -1.73 37.18 14.36
CA ALA A 295 -1.61 36.15 15.38
C ALA A 295 -2.62 35.00 15.15
N LYS A 296 -3.87 35.34 14.79
CA LYS A 296 -4.89 34.34 14.45
C LYS A 296 -4.57 33.58 13.17
N ALA A 297 -4.01 34.25 12.16
CA ALA A 297 -3.54 33.62 10.94
C ALA A 297 -2.36 32.68 11.20
N LEU A 298 -1.40 33.10 12.02
CA LEU A 298 -0.26 32.28 12.44
C LEU A 298 -0.73 31.05 13.23
N ALA A 299 -1.61 31.23 14.21
CA ALA A 299 -2.18 30.13 15.00
C ALA A 299 -2.98 29.16 14.11
N ALA A 300 -3.74 29.68 13.13
CA ALA A 300 -4.45 28.86 12.16
C ALA A 300 -3.49 28.10 11.24
N ALA A 301 -2.40 28.73 10.80
CA ALA A 301 -1.36 28.10 9.99
C ALA A 301 -0.66 26.98 10.77
N VAL A 302 -0.22 27.25 12.01
CA VAL A 302 0.39 26.25 12.91
C VAL A 302 -0.57 25.09 13.18
N ALA A 303 -1.85 25.36 13.44
CA ALA A 303 -2.85 24.32 13.64
C ALA A 303 -3.13 23.51 12.36
N LEU A 304 -3.00 24.12 11.18
CA LEU A 304 -3.11 23.46 9.88
C LEU A 304 -1.95 22.47 9.69
N THR A 305 -0.72 22.94 9.87
CA THR A 305 0.48 22.11 9.83
C THR A 305 0.32 20.93 10.81
N TYR A 306 -0.14 21.21 12.04
CA TYR A 306 -0.38 20.22 13.10
C TYR A 306 -1.36 19.11 12.73
N ASN A 307 -2.41 19.45 12.00
CA ASN A 307 -3.39 18.46 11.59
C ASN A 307 -2.95 17.65 10.37
N GLU A 308 -2.03 18.17 9.55
CA GLU A 308 -1.58 17.51 8.33
C GLU A 308 -0.70 16.29 8.63
N TRP A 309 0.31 16.43 9.49
CA TRP A 309 1.20 15.31 9.79
C TRP A 309 0.48 14.13 10.42
N ARG A 310 -0.56 14.38 11.24
CA ARG A 310 -1.36 13.32 11.85
C ARG A 310 -2.06 12.45 10.81
N ALA A 311 -2.42 13.01 9.65
CA ALA A 311 -3.03 12.23 8.58
C ALA A 311 -2.00 11.30 7.92
N TYR A 312 -0.77 11.78 7.69
CA TYR A 312 0.33 10.97 7.18
C TYR A 312 0.69 9.85 8.16
N GLU A 313 0.89 10.21 9.43
CA GLU A 313 1.23 9.28 10.50
C GLU A 313 0.18 8.16 10.63
N ALA A 314 -1.12 8.49 10.61
CA ALA A 314 -2.19 7.49 10.68
C ALA A 314 -2.19 6.56 9.46
N CYS A 315 -2.08 7.10 8.24
CA CYS A 315 -2.03 6.26 7.04
C CYS A 315 -0.79 5.37 7.05
N LEU A 316 0.34 5.89 7.51
CA LEU A 316 1.61 5.17 7.54
C LEU A 316 1.59 4.05 8.59
N LYS A 317 1.03 4.29 9.78
CA LYS A 317 0.79 3.26 10.80
C LYS A 317 -0.07 2.12 10.27
N TYR A 318 -1.12 2.45 9.52
CA TYR A 318 -1.94 1.44 8.86
C TYR A 318 -1.12 0.59 7.87
N TRP A 319 -0.36 1.22 6.97
CA TRP A 319 0.44 0.50 5.98
C TRP A 319 1.52 -0.38 6.60
N VAL A 320 2.10 0.06 7.71
CA VAL A 320 3.05 -0.74 8.49
C VAL A 320 2.36 -1.99 9.07
N LEU A 321 1.20 -1.81 9.72
CA LEU A 321 0.43 -2.92 10.28
C LEU A 321 -0.01 -3.92 9.21
N TRP A 322 -0.52 -3.40 8.10
CA TRP A 322 -0.95 -4.21 6.97
C TRP A 322 0.21 -4.99 6.37
N SER A 323 1.35 -4.33 6.12
CA SER A 323 2.54 -4.97 5.56
C SER A 323 3.07 -6.08 6.46
N ILE A 324 3.19 -5.83 7.77
CA ILE A 324 3.60 -6.87 8.73
C ILE A 324 2.63 -8.04 8.70
N THR A 325 1.33 -7.77 8.73
CA THR A 325 0.30 -8.83 8.72
C THR A 325 0.40 -9.68 7.45
N VAL A 326 0.50 -9.05 6.28
CA VAL A 326 0.66 -9.74 5.00
C VAL A 326 1.95 -10.55 4.96
N CYS A 327 3.07 -9.99 5.42
CA CYS A 327 4.34 -10.70 5.50
C CYS A 327 4.28 -11.89 6.46
N THR A 328 3.70 -11.72 7.66
CA THR A 328 3.54 -12.80 8.64
C THR A 328 2.66 -13.91 8.10
N ILE A 329 1.49 -13.59 7.54
CA ILE A 329 0.62 -14.60 6.90
C ILE A 329 1.39 -15.31 5.79
N SER A 330 2.14 -14.56 4.98
CA SER A 330 2.90 -15.13 3.87
C SER A 330 3.97 -16.13 4.34
N VAL A 331 4.76 -15.77 5.35
CA VAL A 331 5.79 -16.64 5.94
C VAL A 331 5.16 -17.84 6.63
N VAL A 332 4.14 -17.63 7.46
CA VAL A 332 3.46 -18.71 8.19
C VAL A 332 2.82 -19.70 7.23
N SER A 333 2.17 -19.23 6.15
CA SER A 333 1.57 -20.10 5.13
C SER A 333 2.58 -20.93 4.34
N MET A 334 3.88 -20.61 4.42
CA MET A 334 4.94 -21.43 3.82
C MET A 334 5.25 -22.67 4.66
N PHE A 335 5.10 -22.57 5.98
CA PHE A 335 5.40 -23.66 6.92
C PHE A 335 4.17 -24.47 7.33
N ILE A 336 2.96 -23.91 7.15
CA ILE A 336 1.71 -24.59 7.48
C ILE A 336 1.17 -25.32 6.23
N PRO A 337 0.99 -26.65 6.29
CA PRO A 337 0.30 -27.41 5.24
C PRO A 337 -1.09 -26.86 4.96
N ALA A 338 -1.50 -26.85 3.68
CA ALA A 338 -2.76 -26.26 3.24
C ALA A 338 -4.00 -26.83 3.96
N PHE A 339 -3.99 -28.11 4.34
CA PHE A 339 -5.10 -28.72 5.08
C PHE A 339 -5.23 -28.14 6.49
N ILE A 340 -4.13 -27.89 7.19
CA ILE A 340 -4.13 -27.25 8.52
C ILE A 340 -4.58 -25.80 8.38
N ALA A 341 -4.09 -25.10 7.34
CA ALA A 341 -4.48 -23.73 7.07
C ALA A 341 -6.01 -23.59 6.88
N ARG A 342 -6.67 -24.56 6.22
CA ARG A 342 -8.13 -24.59 6.06
C ARG A 342 -8.90 -24.70 7.38
N TYR A 343 -8.36 -25.37 8.40
CA TYR A 343 -8.99 -25.43 9.73
C TYR A 343 -8.76 -24.16 10.56
N LEU A 344 -7.73 -23.38 10.23
CA LEU A 344 -7.38 -22.15 10.92
C LEU A 344 -7.95 -20.88 10.24
N THR A 345 -8.76 -21.02 9.18
CA THR A 345 -9.32 -19.86 8.49
C THR A 345 -10.34 -19.16 9.37
N ILE A 346 -10.05 -17.90 9.68
CA ILE A 346 -11.01 -17.01 10.33
C ILE A 346 -12.08 -16.64 9.28
N PRO A 347 -13.38 -16.70 9.62
CA PRO A 347 -14.43 -16.29 8.69
C PRO A 347 -14.20 -14.86 8.18
N THR A 348 -14.36 -14.66 6.86
CA THR A 348 -14.04 -13.39 6.19
C THR A 348 -14.77 -12.18 6.77
N TYR A 349 -16.01 -12.37 7.25
CA TYR A 349 -16.77 -11.28 7.87
C TYR A 349 -16.11 -10.74 9.15
N TRP A 350 -15.44 -11.58 9.94
CA TRP A 350 -14.68 -11.13 11.12
C TRP A 350 -13.47 -10.29 10.72
N THR A 351 -12.77 -10.69 9.65
CA THR A 351 -11.68 -9.91 9.07
C THR A 351 -12.18 -8.55 8.58
N ASN A 352 -13.32 -8.50 7.92
CA ASN A 352 -13.92 -7.26 7.43
C ASN A 352 -14.39 -6.34 8.54
N ILE A 353 -14.95 -6.90 9.60
CA ILE A 353 -15.28 -6.18 10.84
C ILE A 353 -14.02 -5.58 11.48
N LEU A 354 -12.93 -6.35 11.56
CA LEU A 354 -11.65 -5.89 12.10
C LEU A 354 -11.05 -4.77 11.24
N LEU A 355 -11.10 -4.88 9.92
CA LEU A 355 -10.65 -3.82 9.01
C LEU A 355 -11.54 -2.56 9.13
N ALA A 356 -12.86 -2.74 9.27
CA ALA A 356 -13.78 -1.65 9.52
C ALA A 356 -13.48 -0.94 10.86
N TRP A 357 -13.12 -1.71 11.90
CA TRP A 357 -12.64 -1.18 13.18
C TRP A 357 -11.36 -0.36 13.02
N MET A 358 -10.36 -0.88 12.30
CA MET A 358 -9.11 -0.16 12.01
C MET A 358 -9.38 1.16 11.26
N HIS A 359 -10.36 1.17 10.37
CA HIS A 359 -10.75 2.38 9.64
C HIS A 359 -11.70 3.33 10.37
N SER A 360 -12.23 2.90 11.52
CA SER A 360 -13.19 3.68 12.30
C SER A 360 -12.54 4.96 12.84
N PRO A 361 -13.09 6.14 12.52
CA PRO A 361 -12.55 7.41 13.01
C PRO A 361 -12.77 7.61 14.52
N VAL A 362 -13.63 6.80 15.13
CA VAL A 362 -13.99 6.87 16.56
C VAL A 362 -13.04 5.99 17.37
N ALA A 363 -12.97 4.70 17.03
CA ALA A 363 -12.14 3.74 17.75
C ALA A 363 -10.64 3.95 17.49
N ARG A 364 -10.26 4.37 16.27
CA ARG A 364 -8.85 4.51 15.86
C ARG A 364 -8.05 3.24 16.11
N GLY A 365 -8.63 2.11 15.67
CA GLY A 365 -8.06 0.79 15.92
C GLY A 365 -6.67 0.62 15.32
N ASP A 366 -6.38 1.30 14.21
CA ASP A 366 -5.04 1.41 13.63
C ASP A 366 -4.00 1.95 14.61
N ILE A 367 -4.31 3.03 15.33
CA ILE A 367 -3.38 3.62 16.30
C ILE A 367 -3.20 2.69 17.49
N ALA A 368 -4.28 2.11 17.99
CA ALA A 368 -4.24 1.23 19.15
C ALA A 368 -3.48 -0.08 18.88
N LEU A 369 -3.74 -0.69 17.73
CA LEU A 369 -3.03 -1.89 17.28
C LEU A 369 -1.55 -1.57 17.05
N TYR A 370 -1.23 -0.41 16.45
CA TYR A 370 0.16 0.02 16.31
C TYR A 370 0.81 0.25 17.67
N THR A 371 0.14 0.86 18.64
CA THR A 371 0.71 1.06 19.98
C THR A 371 0.92 -0.25 20.73
N LEU A 372 0.06 -1.26 20.51
CA LEU A 372 0.21 -2.60 21.07
C LEU A 372 1.37 -3.36 20.41
N LEU A 373 1.50 -3.23 19.09
CA LEU A 373 2.53 -3.92 18.31
C LEU A 373 3.89 -3.23 18.42
N SER A 374 3.93 -1.91 18.63
CA SER A 374 5.17 -1.13 18.63
C SER A 374 6.21 -1.66 19.62
N PRO A 375 5.91 -2.04 20.88
CA PRO A 375 6.94 -2.56 21.79
C PRO A 375 7.52 -3.91 21.36
N LEU A 376 6.80 -4.69 20.55
CA LEU A 376 7.28 -5.98 20.02
C LEU A 376 8.26 -5.77 18.86
N VAL A 377 8.06 -4.73 18.05
CA VAL A 377 8.86 -4.48 16.84
C VAL A 377 9.92 -3.38 17.06
N ASN A 378 9.67 -2.43 17.96
CA ASN A 378 10.53 -1.30 18.29
C ASN A 378 11.73 -1.56 19.24
N PRO A 379 11.99 -2.74 19.86
CA PRO A 379 13.26 -2.97 20.56
C PRO A 379 14.46 -2.73 19.63
N TYR A 380 14.26 -2.98 18.34
CA TYR A 380 15.26 -2.83 17.30
C TYR A 380 15.25 -1.45 16.63
N ALA A 381 14.11 -0.77 16.50
CA ALA A 381 14.09 0.58 15.92
C ALA A 381 14.69 1.63 16.87
N ASN A 382 14.53 1.47 18.18
CA ASN A 382 15.32 2.24 19.16
C ASN A 382 16.82 1.90 19.06
N ARG A 383 17.20 0.63 18.81
CA ARG A 383 18.62 0.25 18.62
C ARG A 383 19.23 0.81 17.34
N ILE A 384 18.49 0.88 16.22
CA ILE A 384 18.96 1.55 15.01
C ILE A 384 19.11 3.04 15.29
N LYS A 385 18.15 3.68 15.96
CA LYS A 385 18.27 5.07 16.33
C LYS A 385 19.46 5.30 17.25
N ASP A 386 19.67 4.45 18.24
CA ASP A 386 20.84 4.49 19.10
C ASP A 386 22.11 4.28 18.28
N MET A 387 22.16 3.38 17.29
CA MET A 387 23.29 3.24 16.35
C MET A 387 23.47 4.48 15.48
N THR A 388 22.40 5.15 15.03
CA THR A 388 22.50 6.35 14.18
C THR A 388 22.88 7.58 14.99
N ASP A 389 22.37 7.69 16.22
CA ASP A 389 22.62 8.77 17.17
C ASP A 389 23.97 8.58 17.87
N THR A 390 24.39 7.35 18.21
CA THR A 390 25.78 7.05 18.60
C THR A 390 26.74 7.19 17.42
N ALA A 391 26.32 6.96 16.17
CA ALA A 391 27.07 7.37 14.98
C ALA A 391 27.09 8.89 14.75
N SER A 392 26.37 9.69 15.55
CA SER A 392 26.41 11.16 15.52
C SER A 392 27.11 11.78 16.74
N GLY A 393 27.15 11.09 17.88
CA GLY A 393 27.81 11.54 19.12
C GLY A 393 29.15 10.84 19.45
N ASN A 394 29.25 9.53 19.21
CA ASN A 394 30.48 8.72 19.19
C ASN A 394 30.90 8.37 17.74
N GLY A 395 30.29 9.03 16.77
CA GLY A 395 30.42 8.79 15.33
C GLY A 395 31.80 8.98 14.75
N ALA A 396 32.81 9.39 15.50
CA ALA A 396 34.16 9.43 14.97
C ALA A 396 34.70 8.01 14.70
N GLN A 397 34.39 7.04 15.56
CA GLN A 397 35.08 5.75 15.58
C GLN A 397 34.40 4.66 14.70
N GLU A 398 33.06 4.59 14.70
CA GLU A 398 32.33 3.65 13.83
C GLU A 398 32.22 4.19 12.41
N ASN A 399 32.06 5.51 12.23
CA ASN A 399 32.34 6.10 10.93
C ASN A 399 33.82 5.94 10.58
N GLU A 400 34.77 5.84 11.50
CA GLU A 400 36.14 5.49 11.14
C GLU A 400 36.23 4.10 10.56
N ALA A 401 35.52 3.09 11.08
CA ALA A 401 35.54 1.74 10.52
C ALA A 401 34.86 1.67 9.14
N THR A 402 33.68 2.27 8.96
CA THR A 402 33.02 2.33 7.65
C THR A 402 33.74 3.28 6.69
N ASN A 403 34.25 4.42 7.16
CA ASN A 403 35.08 5.32 6.36
C ASN A 403 36.43 4.68 6.07
N PHE A 404 36.98 3.84 6.95
CA PHE A 404 38.23 3.11 6.72
C PHE A 404 37.99 2.08 5.65
N LEU A 405 36.97 1.22 5.76
CA LEU A 405 36.64 0.25 4.74
C LEU A 405 36.32 0.92 3.39
N MET A 406 35.59 2.04 3.41
CA MET A 406 35.35 2.87 2.23
C MET A 406 36.64 3.50 1.68
N ARG A 407 37.48 4.10 2.51
CA ARG A 407 38.77 4.68 2.14
C ARG A 407 39.72 3.61 1.60
N THR A 408 39.66 2.40 2.14
CA THR A 408 40.40 1.23 1.70
C THR A 408 39.89 0.76 0.34
N LEU A 409 38.57 0.66 0.11
CA LEU A 409 37.99 0.37 -1.20
C LEU A 409 38.35 1.43 -2.26
N VAL A 410 38.41 2.70 -1.87
CA VAL A 410 38.87 3.78 -2.76
C VAL A 410 40.38 3.74 -2.96
N ALA A 411 41.17 3.43 -1.93
CA ALA A 411 42.63 3.32 -2.01
C ALA A 411 43.05 2.15 -2.91
N PHE A 412 42.28 1.05 -2.90
CA PHE A 412 42.46 -0.06 -3.84
C PHE A 412 41.89 0.22 -5.24
N ASN A 413 41.39 1.44 -5.52
CA ASN A 413 40.74 1.82 -6.79
C ASN A 413 39.58 0.89 -7.20
N VAL A 414 39.02 0.12 -6.26
CA VAL A 414 37.88 -0.77 -6.51
C VAL A 414 36.62 0.05 -6.77
N VAL A 415 36.48 1.18 -6.08
CA VAL A 415 35.33 2.08 -6.20
C VAL A 415 35.81 3.50 -6.48
N LYS A 416 35.32 4.13 -7.56
CA LYS A 416 35.61 5.55 -7.81
C LYS A 416 35.00 6.43 -6.71
N PRO A 417 35.65 7.51 -6.28
CA PRO A 417 35.13 8.43 -5.25
C PRO A 417 33.72 8.95 -5.53
N THR A 418 33.36 9.10 -6.82
CA THR A 418 32.02 9.53 -7.25
C THR A 418 30.90 8.59 -6.78
N TYR A 419 31.19 7.30 -6.57
CA TYR A 419 30.21 6.30 -6.13
C TYR A 419 30.17 6.10 -4.62
N MET A 420 31.00 6.79 -3.83
CA MET A 420 31.03 6.62 -2.37
C MET A 420 29.70 6.95 -1.71
N HIS A 421 29.06 8.05 -2.11
CA HIS A 421 27.75 8.42 -1.58
C HIS A 421 26.68 7.37 -1.93
N LEU A 422 26.78 6.77 -3.12
CA LEU A 422 25.90 5.69 -3.55
C LEU A 422 26.10 4.43 -2.69
N LEU A 423 27.35 4.01 -2.48
CA LEU A 423 27.64 2.79 -1.71
C LEU A 423 27.26 2.95 -0.23
N SER A 424 27.47 4.12 0.37
CA SER A 424 27.05 4.41 1.74
C SER A 424 25.53 4.36 1.89
N ASP A 425 24.80 4.97 0.96
CA ASP A 425 23.34 4.90 0.92
C ASP A 425 22.83 3.47 0.67
N MET A 426 23.53 2.67 -0.14
CA MET A 426 23.23 1.26 -0.37
C MET A 426 23.52 0.40 0.86
N TRP A 427 24.61 0.66 1.58
CA TRP A 427 24.97 -0.03 2.81
C TRP A 427 23.97 0.24 3.94
N SER A 428 23.49 1.48 4.06
CA SER A 428 22.40 1.83 4.97
C SER A 428 21.09 1.06 4.67
N GLN A 429 20.95 0.58 3.44
CA GLN A 429 19.86 -0.27 2.95
C GLN A 429 20.27 -1.75 2.88
N GLY A 430 21.35 -2.14 3.56
CA GLY A 430 21.90 -3.50 3.59
C GLY A 430 20.86 -4.60 3.76
N PRO A 431 19.84 -4.46 4.64
CA PRO A 431 18.80 -5.49 4.77
C PRO A 431 17.91 -5.67 3.52
N ALA A 432 17.70 -4.62 2.72
CA ALA A 432 17.05 -4.74 1.42
C ALA A 432 17.94 -5.46 0.40
N LEU A 433 19.26 -5.24 0.43
CA LEU A 433 20.22 -5.95 -0.42
C LEU A 433 20.37 -7.43 -0.02
N ILE A 434 20.20 -7.77 1.26
CA ILE A 434 20.07 -9.16 1.71
C ILE A 434 18.90 -9.83 0.98
N GLY A 435 17.82 -9.08 0.70
CA GLY A 435 16.72 -9.54 -0.14
C GLY A 435 17.11 -10.07 -1.52
N LEU A 436 18.27 -9.66 -2.05
CA LEU A 436 18.79 -10.11 -3.34
C LEU A 436 19.21 -11.58 -3.31
N MET A 437 19.43 -12.18 -2.12
CA MET A 437 19.65 -13.62 -1.98
C MET A 437 18.47 -14.45 -2.49
N PHE A 438 17.24 -13.90 -2.43
CA PHE A 438 16.05 -14.56 -2.96
C PHE A 438 16.03 -14.65 -4.50
N ILE A 439 16.95 -13.98 -5.20
CA ILE A 439 17.13 -14.18 -6.64
C ILE A 439 17.67 -15.59 -6.91
N PHE A 440 18.48 -16.13 -6.03
CA PHE A 440 19.08 -17.46 -6.21
C PHE A 440 18.19 -18.59 -5.66
N THR A 441 17.04 -18.26 -5.06
CA THR A 441 16.13 -19.26 -4.50
C THR A 441 15.09 -19.72 -5.53
N PRO A 442 14.46 -20.90 -5.31
CA PRO A 442 13.35 -21.37 -6.14
C PRO A 442 12.18 -20.37 -6.15
N GLY A 443 11.43 -20.34 -7.26
CA GLY A 443 10.39 -19.32 -7.49
C GLY A 443 9.33 -19.19 -6.38
N PHE A 444 8.96 -20.28 -5.69
CA PHE A 444 8.02 -20.21 -4.57
C PHE A 444 8.61 -19.50 -3.35
N VAL A 445 9.90 -19.68 -3.07
CA VAL A 445 10.63 -18.97 -2.00
C VAL A 445 10.80 -17.51 -2.41
N THR A 446 11.18 -17.26 -3.67
CA THR A 446 11.33 -15.90 -4.22
C THR A 446 10.02 -15.12 -4.17
N ALA A 447 8.87 -15.75 -4.40
CA ALA A 447 7.57 -15.09 -4.29
C ALA A 447 7.30 -14.58 -2.85
N ARG A 448 7.69 -15.35 -1.84
CA ARG A 448 7.57 -14.95 -0.42
C ARG A 448 8.62 -13.91 -0.05
N GLY A 449 9.85 -14.11 -0.53
CA GLY A 449 10.94 -13.15 -0.42
C GLY A 449 10.59 -11.79 -1.01
N ALA A 450 9.92 -11.75 -2.18
CA ALA A 450 9.45 -10.52 -2.81
C ALA A 450 8.47 -9.73 -1.93
N LEU A 451 7.57 -10.42 -1.20
CA LEU A 451 6.68 -9.78 -0.24
C LEU A 451 7.43 -9.28 1.01
N LEU A 452 8.39 -10.05 1.52
CA LEU A 452 9.21 -9.62 2.65
C LEU A 452 10.09 -8.41 2.31
N VAL A 453 10.72 -8.41 1.15
CA VAL A 453 11.56 -7.31 0.67
C VAL A 453 10.70 -6.11 0.28
N GLY A 454 9.57 -6.32 -0.40
CA GLY A 454 8.70 -5.25 -0.89
C GLY A 454 7.73 -4.67 0.16
N PHE A 455 7.45 -5.34 1.26
CA PHE A 455 6.54 -4.81 2.29
C PHE A 455 7.11 -4.92 3.70
N GLY A 456 7.76 -6.03 4.04
CA GLY A 456 8.34 -6.26 5.36
C GLY A 456 9.45 -5.28 5.70
N PHE A 457 10.47 -5.15 4.84
CA PHE A 457 11.58 -4.23 5.04
C PHE A 457 11.12 -2.76 5.06
N PRO A 458 10.33 -2.27 4.07
CA PRO A 458 9.75 -0.94 4.12
C PRO A 458 8.96 -0.66 5.39
N ALA A 459 8.16 -1.62 5.88
CA ALA A 459 7.41 -1.47 7.12
C ALA A 459 8.33 -1.29 8.32
N TYR A 460 9.40 -2.09 8.39
CA TYR A 460 10.43 -1.98 9.42
C TYR A 460 11.10 -0.60 9.44
N VAL A 461 11.61 -0.13 8.30
CA VAL A 461 12.27 1.19 8.23
C VAL A 461 11.28 2.33 8.50
N THR A 462 10.04 2.17 8.03
CA THR A 462 8.96 3.13 8.27
C THR A 462 8.64 3.28 9.77
N MET A 463 8.77 2.22 10.57
CA MET A 463 8.63 2.34 12.03
C MET A 463 9.70 3.24 12.66
N GLY A 464 10.96 3.11 12.23
CA GLY A 464 12.04 4.01 12.65
C GLY A 464 11.75 5.45 12.22
N ALA A 465 11.31 5.65 10.98
CA ALA A 465 10.91 6.97 10.50
C ALA A 465 9.75 7.57 11.31
N LEU A 466 8.78 6.74 11.74
CA LEU A 466 7.67 7.14 12.60
C LEU A 466 8.15 7.67 13.95
N ALA A 467 9.24 7.13 14.51
CA ALA A 467 9.86 7.64 15.73
C ALA A 467 10.52 9.03 15.54
N ASP A 468 11.12 9.28 14.37
CA ASP A 468 11.86 10.52 14.07
C ASP A 468 10.98 11.73 13.76
N LYS A 469 9.70 11.52 13.43
CA LYS A 469 8.74 12.60 13.09
C LYS A 469 9.17 13.49 11.92
N ARG A 470 10.03 12.99 11.02
CA ARG A 470 10.45 13.69 9.80
C ARG A 470 9.39 13.62 8.70
N THR A 471 8.71 14.74 8.46
CA THR A 471 7.56 14.83 7.54
C THR A 471 7.90 14.51 6.07
N ARG A 472 9.13 14.80 5.63
CA ARG A 472 9.60 14.48 4.27
C ARG A 472 9.69 12.97 4.06
N THR A 473 10.20 12.26 5.06
CA THR A 473 10.35 10.79 5.04
C THR A 473 8.98 10.12 5.03
N TYR A 474 7.99 10.67 5.76
CA TYR A 474 6.61 10.17 5.73
C TYR A 474 5.98 10.24 4.35
N GLU A 475 6.14 11.36 3.65
CA GLU A 475 5.58 11.49 2.31
C GLU A 475 6.17 10.47 1.35
N TRP A 476 7.48 10.26 1.41
CA TRP A 476 8.17 9.30 0.55
C TRP A 476 7.71 7.85 0.81
N TRP A 477 7.65 7.40 2.06
CA TRP A 477 7.14 6.06 2.38
C TRP A 477 5.65 5.90 2.06
N LEU A 478 4.86 6.95 2.24
CA LEU A 478 3.44 6.89 1.92
C LEU A 478 3.20 6.79 0.41
N LEU A 479 4.00 7.49 -0.40
CA LEU A 479 4.05 7.31 -1.86
C LEU A 479 4.47 5.89 -2.24
N TYR A 480 5.50 5.38 -1.56
CA TYR A 480 5.98 4.01 -1.76
C TYR A 480 4.86 2.99 -1.54
N PHE A 481 4.23 2.94 -0.36
CA PHE A 481 3.18 1.95 -0.09
C PHE A 481 1.99 2.07 -1.05
N ALA A 482 1.60 3.29 -1.41
CA ALA A 482 0.52 3.49 -2.37
C ALA A 482 0.83 2.86 -3.74
N VAL A 483 2.04 3.09 -4.25
CA VAL A 483 2.44 2.54 -5.56
C VAL A 483 2.76 1.06 -5.46
N ALA A 484 3.48 0.63 -4.43
CA ALA A 484 3.90 -0.75 -4.22
C ALA A 484 2.69 -1.69 -4.18
N VAL A 485 1.62 -1.34 -3.46
CA VAL A 485 0.41 -2.17 -3.43
C VAL A 485 -0.29 -2.25 -4.79
N ILE A 486 -0.39 -1.14 -5.52
CA ILE A 486 -1.00 -1.14 -6.86
C ILE A 486 -0.17 -2.00 -7.82
N VAL A 487 1.14 -1.82 -7.82
CA VAL A 487 2.07 -2.57 -8.66
C VAL A 487 2.08 -4.05 -8.27
N ASP A 488 2.04 -4.37 -6.99
CA ASP A 488 1.99 -5.75 -6.49
C ASP A 488 0.70 -6.45 -6.94
N HIS A 489 -0.45 -5.76 -6.85
CA HIS A 489 -1.73 -6.30 -7.33
C HIS A 489 -1.72 -6.50 -8.83
N LEU A 490 -1.19 -5.53 -9.59
CA LEU A 490 -1.06 -5.64 -11.04
C LEU A 490 -0.15 -6.82 -11.43
N LEU A 491 1.03 -6.92 -10.82
CA LEU A 491 1.96 -8.02 -11.07
C LEU A 491 1.39 -9.36 -10.64
N THR A 492 0.65 -9.43 -9.53
CA THR A 492 0.01 -10.67 -9.09
C THR A 492 -1.10 -11.08 -10.07
N SER A 493 -1.87 -10.12 -10.59
CA SER A 493 -2.88 -10.37 -11.64
C SER A 493 -2.25 -10.82 -12.96
N ILE A 494 -1.11 -10.27 -13.36
CA ILE A 494 -0.37 -10.71 -14.55
C ILE A 494 0.25 -12.09 -14.30
N GLY A 495 0.81 -12.30 -13.11
CA GLY A 495 1.48 -13.52 -12.70
C GLY A 495 0.56 -14.73 -12.67
N THR A 496 -0.75 -14.54 -12.60
CA THR A 496 -1.70 -15.65 -12.67
C THR A 496 -1.91 -16.15 -14.09
N THR A 497 -1.62 -15.31 -15.09
CA THR A 497 -1.55 -15.70 -16.51
C THR A 497 -0.15 -16.19 -16.88
N LEU A 498 0.89 -15.59 -16.26
CA LEU A 498 2.30 -15.89 -16.54
C LEU A 498 2.97 -16.81 -15.49
N TRP A 499 2.19 -17.62 -14.77
CA TRP A 499 2.72 -18.46 -13.68
C TRP A 499 3.72 -19.51 -14.17
N TRP A 500 3.65 -19.89 -15.44
CA TRP A 500 4.54 -20.83 -16.10
C TRP A 500 5.94 -20.27 -16.38
N LEU A 501 6.13 -18.94 -16.29
CA LEU A 501 7.41 -18.29 -16.54
C LEU A 501 8.31 -18.35 -15.28
N PRO A 502 9.42 -19.12 -15.29
CA PRO A 502 10.20 -19.38 -14.08
C PRO A 502 10.84 -18.14 -13.45
N LEU A 503 11.13 -17.11 -14.25
CA LEU A 503 11.76 -15.85 -13.81
C LEU A 503 10.75 -14.75 -13.43
N PHE A 504 9.45 -15.02 -13.50
CA PHE A 504 8.44 -13.99 -13.22
C PHE A 504 8.52 -13.46 -11.78
N GLN A 505 8.73 -14.35 -10.81
CA GLN A 505 8.82 -13.95 -9.39
C GLN A 505 10.10 -13.16 -9.10
N HIS A 506 11.20 -13.47 -9.79
CA HIS A 506 12.46 -12.73 -9.73
C HIS A 506 12.30 -11.32 -10.30
N LEU A 507 11.61 -11.18 -11.44
CA LEU A 507 11.26 -9.86 -11.99
C LEU A 507 10.39 -9.07 -11.01
N LYS A 508 9.38 -9.71 -10.41
CA LYS A 508 8.54 -9.08 -9.37
C LYS A 508 9.38 -8.57 -8.19
N LEU A 509 10.32 -9.38 -7.69
CA LEU A 509 11.25 -8.98 -6.65
C LEU A 509 12.09 -7.75 -7.08
N LEU A 510 12.68 -7.78 -8.27
CA LEU A 510 13.48 -6.66 -8.80
C LEU A 510 12.66 -5.37 -8.95
N VAL A 511 11.41 -5.46 -9.42
CA VAL A 511 10.50 -4.31 -9.51
C VAL A 511 10.19 -3.75 -8.13
N MET A 512 9.89 -4.59 -7.14
CA MET A 512 9.68 -4.15 -5.75
C MET A 512 10.91 -3.48 -5.17
N MET A 513 12.10 -4.02 -5.48
CA MET A 513 13.37 -3.47 -5.05
C MET A 513 13.66 -2.10 -5.71
N TRP A 514 13.35 -1.96 -6.99
CA TRP A 514 13.47 -0.69 -7.71
C TRP A 514 12.52 0.39 -7.18
N LEU A 515 11.32 0.02 -6.76
CA LEU A 515 10.35 0.94 -6.15
C LEU A 515 10.83 1.49 -4.81
N GLN A 516 11.47 0.67 -3.97
CA GLN A 516 11.89 1.06 -2.62
C GLN A 516 13.17 1.88 -2.60
N PHE A 517 14.05 1.76 -3.60
CA PHE A 517 15.33 2.47 -3.56
C PHE A 517 15.12 3.99 -3.72
N PRO A 518 15.55 4.81 -2.75
CA PRO A 518 15.36 6.27 -2.79
C PRO A 518 16.12 6.92 -3.95
N TYR A 519 17.19 6.28 -4.43
CA TYR A 519 17.99 6.73 -5.56
C TYR A 519 17.18 6.77 -6.87
N PHE A 520 16.46 5.70 -7.20
CA PHE A 520 15.68 5.63 -8.45
C PHE A 520 14.43 6.50 -8.42
N ARG A 521 13.91 6.77 -7.22
CA ARG A 521 12.62 7.43 -6.98
C ARG A 521 11.49 6.77 -7.78
N GLY A 522 11.56 5.44 -7.95
CA GLY A 522 10.65 4.68 -8.81
C GLY A 522 9.18 4.89 -8.43
N ALA A 523 8.88 4.76 -7.13
CA ALA A 523 7.53 5.00 -6.61
C ALA A 523 7.06 6.45 -6.85
N GLN A 524 7.93 7.45 -6.64
CA GLN A 524 7.56 8.84 -6.89
C GLN A 524 7.28 9.10 -8.36
N LYS A 525 8.12 8.60 -9.28
CA LYS A 525 7.93 8.73 -10.73
C LYS A 525 6.61 8.12 -11.18
N ILE A 526 6.30 6.89 -10.75
CA ILE A 526 5.04 6.24 -11.09
C ILE A 526 3.86 7.01 -10.49
N PHE A 527 3.95 7.39 -9.21
CA PHE A 527 2.87 8.15 -8.58
C PHE A 527 2.59 9.46 -9.32
N ASP A 528 3.64 10.21 -9.65
CA ASP A 528 3.51 11.46 -10.38
C ASP A 528 2.94 11.19 -11.79
N THR A 529 3.45 10.24 -12.56
CA THR A 529 2.90 9.94 -13.90
C THR A 529 1.42 9.50 -13.85
N THR A 530 1.05 8.61 -12.94
CA THR A 530 -0.29 8.03 -12.87
C THR A 530 -1.31 9.00 -12.24
N PHE A 531 -0.94 9.71 -11.18
CA PHE A 531 -1.88 10.48 -10.37
C PHE A 531 -1.79 11.99 -10.61
N PHE A 532 -0.70 12.53 -11.13
CA PHE A 532 -0.58 13.98 -11.38
C PHE A 532 -1.63 14.49 -12.38
N SER A 533 -1.92 13.71 -13.44
CA SER A 533 -2.94 14.04 -14.45
C SER A 533 -4.35 14.16 -13.85
N VAL A 534 -4.65 13.33 -12.85
CA VAL A 534 -5.94 13.30 -12.16
C VAL A 534 -6.06 14.42 -11.14
N PHE A 535 -4.96 14.84 -10.51
CA PHE A 535 -5.03 15.66 -9.30
C PHE A 535 -4.51 17.09 -9.40
N VAL A 536 -3.65 17.41 -10.35
CA VAL A 536 -3.22 18.79 -10.57
C VAL A 536 -4.22 19.45 -11.52
N ALA A 537 -4.88 20.49 -11.04
CA ALA A 537 -5.54 21.43 -11.94
C ALA A 537 -4.42 22.07 -12.76
N ALA A 538 -4.54 22.05 -14.09
CA ALA A 538 -3.62 22.78 -14.96
C ALA A 538 -3.36 24.16 -14.34
N ARG A 539 -2.08 24.52 -14.15
CA ARG A 539 -1.72 25.88 -13.74
C ARG A 539 -2.57 26.82 -14.58
N PRO A 540 -3.30 27.79 -14.00
CA PRO A 540 -3.92 28.81 -14.82
C PRO A 540 -2.81 29.36 -15.71
N LYS A 541 -2.98 29.25 -17.03
CA LYS A 541 -2.04 29.86 -17.96
C LYS A 541 -1.88 31.31 -17.49
N PRO A 542 -0.65 31.83 -17.34
CA PRO A 542 -0.48 33.24 -17.04
C PRO A 542 -1.36 33.99 -18.03
N LYS A 543 -2.20 34.89 -17.53
CA LYS A 543 -2.90 35.81 -18.43
C LYS A 543 -1.80 36.48 -19.23
N GLN A 544 -1.74 36.20 -20.52
CA GLN A 544 -0.95 37.02 -21.43
C GLN A 544 -1.62 38.38 -21.36
N GLU A 545 -0.99 39.30 -20.63
CA GLU A 545 -1.36 40.71 -20.62
C GLU A 545 -0.96 41.37 -21.94
#